data_AF-A0AAD3HFN6-F1
#
_entry.id   AF-A0AAD3HFN6-F1
#
_cell.length_a   1.000
_cell.length_b   1.000
_cell.length_c   1.000
_cell.angle_alpha   90.00
_cell.angle_beta   90.00
_cell.angle_gamma   90.00
#
_symmetry.space_group_name_H-M   'P 1'
#
loop_
_entity.id
_entity.type
_entity.pdbx_description
1 polymer ?
#
loop_
_entity_poly.entity_id
_entity_poly.type
_entity_poly.pdbx_seq_one_letter_code
_entity_poly.pdbx_strand_id
1 'polypeptide(L)'
;MKYLETTLSIAILAVVALPEKCNSTLRGNKDLAQNTLSHDDEARVLGGTDKGNTPNGKPFEHIQGQIQNLEDLIQELQNQADTLAQEISDLEERVEQNEGDILTNIDDIDALKDSTQQLGSTLAALAATVDANEQDIEQKLSDFRGHIFDADQAMQGMQATLEGLIVRIASLETSSATKTELLNSIRTTRTWVTGQLSLKQNRISSACPTGEAIRQVYSSGGVSCQKVTNEVEIYSRECSTNLLALTCDVYCPSTDTLVGGDWECTDNPILLSYVTEDGPWFNGHKVTLSYSLLFASKSVAVRALCRED
;
A
#
# COMPACT_ATOMS: atom_id res chain seq x y z
N MET A 1 -29.85 -15.07 5.18
CA MET A 1 -30.95 -15.90 5.73
C MET A 1 -30.84 -15.82 7.24
N LYS A 2 -31.71 -15.22 8.06
CA LYS A 2 -33.03 -14.60 7.96
C LYS A 2 -32.96 -13.35 8.85
N TYR A 3 -33.17 -12.17 8.28
CA TYR A 3 -33.57 -10.98 9.02
C TYR A 3 -35.05 -10.79 8.72
N LEU A 4 -35.88 -10.82 9.75
CA LEU A 4 -37.27 -10.41 9.67
C LEU A 4 -37.55 -9.60 10.92
N GLU A 5 -37.54 -8.29 10.70
CA GLU A 5 -38.10 -7.25 11.54
C GLU A 5 -39.50 -7.64 12.00
N THR A 6 -39.84 -7.35 13.25
CA THR A 6 -41.18 -6.83 13.57
C THR A 6 -41.12 -6.04 14.87
N THR A 7 -40.89 -4.75 14.71
CA THR A 7 -41.28 -3.69 15.65
C THR A 7 -42.80 -3.74 15.84
N LEU A 8 -43.26 -3.94 17.06
CA LEU A 8 -44.65 -3.69 17.43
C LEU A 8 -44.67 -2.64 18.56
N SER A 9 -44.74 -1.38 18.14
CA SER A 9 -45.16 -0.27 18.98
C SER A 9 -46.67 -0.40 19.24
N ILE A 10 -47.06 -0.62 20.49
CA ILE A 10 -48.41 -0.34 20.96
C ILE A 10 -48.28 0.62 22.14
N ALA A 11 -48.51 1.89 21.82
CA ALA A 11 -48.82 2.92 22.78
C ALA A 11 -50.23 2.65 23.33
N ILE A 12 -50.34 2.39 24.62
CA ILE A 12 -51.61 2.55 25.35
C ILE A 12 -51.45 3.77 26.23
N LEU A 13 -51.85 4.90 25.64
CA LEU A 13 -52.20 6.12 26.35
C LEU A 13 -53.59 5.88 26.97
N ALA A 14 -53.65 5.63 28.26
CA ALA A 14 -54.90 5.68 29.03
C ALA A 14 -54.74 6.77 30.09
N VAL A 15 -55.03 8.00 29.68
CA VAL A 15 -55.34 9.13 30.55
C VAL A 15 -56.66 8.81 31.22
N VAL A 16 -56.63 8.36 32.48
CA VAL A 16 -57.79 8.36 33.36
C VAL A 16 -57.63 9.56 34.28
N ALA A 17 -58.48 10.55 34.04
CA ALA A 17 -58.61 11.75 34.84
C ALA A 17 -59.00 11.37 36.29
N LEU A 18 -58.21 11.87 37.24
CA LEU A 18 -58.56 11.93 38.66
C LEU A 18 -59.73 12.92 38.84
N PRO A 19 -60.82 12.55 39.54
CA PRO A 19 -61.75 13.54 40.02
C PRO A 19 -61.22 14.18 41.30
N GLU A 20 -61.24 15.52 41.27
CA GLU A 20 -61.04 16.42 42.39
C GLU A 20 -61.99 16.12 43.57
N LYS A 21 -61.44 16.28 44.77
CA LYS A 21 -62.09 16.86 45.98
C LYS A 21 -63.36 16.17 46.48
N CYS A 22 -63.18 15.24 47.42
CA CYS A 22 -64.09 15.12 48.56
C CYS A 22 -63.52 15.90 49.75
N ASN A 23 -63.91 17.16 49.86
CA ASN A 23 -63.82 17.91 51.09
C ASN A 23 -65.02 17.52 51.97
N SER A 24 -64.89 16.44 52.75
CA SER A 24 -65.86 16.12 53.81
C SER A 24 -65.28 16.55 55.13
N THR A 25 -65.60 17.79 55.52
CA THR A 25 -65.57 18.22 56.92
C THR A 25 -66.60 17.38 57.68
N LEU A 26 -66.22 16.19 58.13
CA LEU A 26 -66.97 15.46 59.15
C LEU A 26 -66.66 16.14 60.48
N ARG A 27 -67.50 17.14 60.81
CA ARG A 27 -67.69 17.58 62.19
C ARG A 27 -68.19 16.38 62.98
N GLY A 28 -67.29 15.72 63.69
CA GLY A 28 -67.64 14.92 64.85
C GLY A 28 -68.33 15.83 65.85
N ASN A 29 -69.65 15.66 65.99
CA ASN A 29 -70.46 16.30 67.01
C ASN A 29 -69.92 15.90 68.39
N LYS A 30 -69.12 16.79 68.98
CA LYS A 30 -68.76 16.76 70.39
C LYS A 30 -69.83 17.49 71.21
N ASP A 31 -71.08 17.05 71.08
CA ASP A 31 -72.20 17.46 71.92
C ASP A 31 -72.62 16.24 72.76
N LEU A 32 -71.75 15.83 73.69
CA LEU A 32 -72.26 15.17 74.90
C LEU A 32 -72.97 16.25 75.71
N ALA A 33 -74.29 16.30 75.53
CA ALA A 33 -75.19 16.94 76.45
C ALA A 33 -74.89 16.41 77.86
N GLN A 34 -74.37 17.29 78.71
CA GLN A 34 -74.43 17.13 80.15
C GLN A 34 -75.91 17.04 80.53
N ASN A 35 -76.39 15.82 80.77
CA ASN A 35 -77.66 15.63 81.46
C ASN A 35 -77.36 15.80 82.96
N THR A 36 -77.20 17.05 83.37
CA THR A 36 -77.25 17.43 84.79
C THR A 36 -78.68 17.15 85.25
N LEU A 37 -78.91 15.99 85.87
CA LEU A 37 -80.07 15.79 86.71
C LEU A 37 -79.96 16.79 87.88
N SER A 38 -80.59 17.96 87.70
CA SER A 38 -80.99 18.84 88.79
C SER A 38 -81.95 18.03 89.66
N HIS A 39 -81.44 17.62 90.81
CA HIS A 39 -82.22 17.10 91.92
C HIS A 39 -82.58 18.31 92.79
N ASP A 40 -83.43 19.20 92.26
CA ASP A 40 -84.00 20.29 93.04
C ASP A 40 -85.34 19.83 93.64
N ASP A 41 -85.25 19.53 94.93
CA ASP A 41 -86.27 19.59 95.98
C ASP A 41 -87.68 20.06 95.58
N GLU A 42 -88.60 19.10 95.37
CA GLU A 42 -90.03 19.32 95.65
C GLU A 42 -90.41 18.67 96.99
N ALA A 43 -89.97 19.30 98.08
CA ALA A 43 -90.58 19.15 99.39
C ALA A 43 -91.96 19.82 99.39
N ARG A 44 -93.01 19.13 98.90
CA ARG A 44 -94.40 19.54 99.14
C ARG A 44 -95.03 18.71 100.24
N VAL A 45 -94.91 19.26 101.45
CA VAL A 45 -95.65 18.93 102.66
C VAL A 45 -97.15 18.85 102.36
N LEU A 46 -97.73 17.66 102.53
CA LEU A 46 -99.14 17.51 102.89
C LEU A 46 -99.23 16.57 104.09
N GLY A 47 -99.57 17.18 105.23
CA GLY A 47 -99.84 16.48 106.47
C GLY A 47 -101.05 15.58 106.34
N GLY A 48 -100.90 14.36 106.83
CA GLY A 48 -101.95 13.37 106.99
C GLY A 48 -101.44 12.28 107.92
N THR A 49 -101.61 12.49 109.22
CA THR A 49 -101.42 11.46 110.24
C THR A 49 -102.49 10.39 110.04
N ASP A 50 -102.14 9.28 109.41
CA ASP A 50 -102.87 8.04 109.63
C ASP A 50 -101.95 6.82 109.58
N LYS A 51 -101.83 6.19 110.75
CA LYS A 51 -101.09 4.96 111.01
C LYS A 51 -101.87 3.77 110.44
N GLY A 52 -101.60 3.42 109.19
CA GLY A 52 -102.11 2.20 108.55
C GLY A 52 -101.28 0.95 108.89
N ASN A 53 -101.40 0.42 110.11
CA ASN A 53 -100.95 -0.94 110.45
C ASN A 53 -101.93 -1.99 109.89
N THR A 54 -101.90 -2.23 108.59
CA THR A 54 -102.58 -3.39 107.96
C THR A 54 -101.56 -4.33 107.30
N PRO A 55 -101.83 -5.64 107.17
CA PRO A 55 -100.92 -6.64 106.58
C PRO A 55 -100.64 -6.47 105.06
N ASN A 56 -100.92 -5.29 104.51
CA ASN A 56 -100.77 -4.94 103.10
C ASN A 56 -99.36 -4.46 102.71
N GLY A 57 -98.38 -4.51 103.62
CA GLY A 57 -96.98 -4.09 103.35
C GLY A 57 -96.14 -5.12 102.58
N LYS A 58 -96.45 -6.43 102.68
CA LYS A 58 -95.65 -7.49 102.02
C LYS A 58 -95.63 -7.39 100.48
N PRO A 59 -96.73 -7.03 99.79
CA PRO A 59 -96.68 -6.75 98.35
C PRO A 59 -95.80 -5.54 98.00
N PHE A 60 -95.79 -4.49 98.84
CA PHE A 60 -94.93 -3.32 98.63
C PHE A 60 -93.45 -3.60 98.88
N GLU A 61 -93.11 -4.40 99.91
CA GLU A 61 -91.74 -4.90 100.14
C GLU A 61 -91.23 -5.71 98.94
N HIS A 62 -92.10 -6.56 98.36
CA HIS A 62 -91.76 -7.33 97.16
C HIS A 62 -91.51 -6.44 95.94
N ILE A 63 -92.40 -5.47 95.68
CA ILE A 63 -92.24 -4.49 94.60
C ILE A 63 -90.96 -3.66 94.80
N GLN A 64 -90.66 -3.25 96.03
CA GLN A 64 -89.44 -2.50 96.34
C GLN A 64 -88.17 -3.32 96.08
N GLY A 65 -88.18 -4.61 96.40
CA GLY A 65 -87.09 -5.53 96.03
C GLY A 65 -86.95 -5.72 94.51
N GLN A 66 -88.06 -5.74 93.77
CA GLN A 66 -88.01 -5.78 92.30
C GLN A 66 -87.45 -4.48 91.70
N ILE A 67 -87.81 -3.33 92.26
CA ILE A 67 -87.26 -2.03 91.86
C ILE A 67 -85.76 -1.99 92.09
N GLN A 68 -85.27 -2.39 93.27
CA GLN A 68 -83.84 -2.42 93.56
C GLN A 68 -83.07 -3.34 92.59
N ASN A 69 -83.59 -4.53 92.32
CA ASN A 69 -82.97 -5.43 91.33
C ASN A 69 -82.91 -4.83 89.92
N LEU A 70 -83.95 -4.08 89.52
CA LEU A 70 -83.95 -3.37 88.23
C LEU A 70 -82.94 -2.22 88.22
N GLU A 71 -82.79 -1.49 89.33
CA GLU A 71 -81.77 -0.44 89.48
C GLU A 71 -80.36 -1.01 89.38
N ASP A 72 -80.08 -2.13 90.06
CA ASP A 72 -78.79 -2.81 89.99
C ASP A 72 -78.48 -3.31 88.57
N LEU A 73 -79.48 -3.88 87.89
CA LEU A 73 -79.35 -4.31 86.49
C LEU A 73 -79.10 -3.12 85.54
N ILE A 74 -79.79 -2.00 85.76
CA ILE A 74 -79.59 -0.76 84.99
C ILE A 74 -78.17 -0.26 85.18
N GLN A 75 -77.65 -0.25 86.41
CA GLN A 75 -76.29 0.19 86.71
C GLN A 75 -75.25 -0.71 86.02
N GLU A 76 -75.46 -2.03 86.02
CA GLU A 76 -74.58 -2.97 85.33
C GLU A 76 -74.58 -2.75 83.81
N LEU A 77 -75.76 -2.56 83.22
CA LEU A 77 -75.87 -2.26 81.79
C LEU A 77 -75.23 -0.92 81.42
N GLN A 78 -75.31 0.08 82.31
CA GLN A 78 -74.61 1.36 82.14
C GLN A 78 -73.09 1.15 82.12
N ASN A 79 -72.54 0.39 83.08
CA ASN A 79 -71.11 0.11 83.12
C ASN A 79 -70.62 -0.66 81.87
N GLN A 80 -71.44 -1.59 81.36
CA GLN A 80 -71.14 -2.31 80.12
C GLN A 80 -71.20 -1.37 78.91
N ALA A 81 -72.18 -0.46 78.85
CA ALA A 81 -72.29 0.52 77.78
C ALA A 81 -71.08 1.49 77.76
N ASP A 82 -70.63 1.94 78.93
CA ASP A 82 -69.46 2.79 79.06
C ASP A 82 -68.17 2.07 78.63
N THR A 83 -68.05 0.80 78.97
CA THR A 83 -66.91 -0.04 78.56
C THR A 83 -66.88 -0.22 77.04
N LEU A 84 -68.02 -0.56 76.44
CA LEU A 84 -68.14 -0.70 74.99
C LEU A 84 -67.87 0.62 74.26
N ALA A 85 -68.30 1.76 74.82
CA ALA A 85 -68.01 3.06 74.25
C ALA A 85 -66.50 3.36 74.22
N GLN A 86 -65.76 2.98 75.26
CA GLN A 86 -64.30 3.12 75.27
C GLN A 86 -63.63 2.19 74.25
N GLU A 87 -64.05 0.92 74.18
CA GLU A 87 -63.50 -0.02 73.20
C GLU A 87 -63.75 0.43 71.76
N ILE A 88 -64.92 1.03 71.48
CA ILE A 88 -65.23 1.62 70.17
C ILE A 88 -64.29 2.79 69.88
N SER A 89 -64.08 3.70 70.84
CA SER A 89 -63.14 4.82 70.68
C SER A 89 -61.72 4.35 70.38
N ASP A 90 -61.24 3.32 71.06
CA ASP A 90 -59.90 2.76 70.85
C ASP A 90 -59.79 2.06 69.48
N LEU A 91 -60.88 1.42 69.03
CA LEU A 91 -60.94 0.80 67.70
C LEU A 91 -60.95 1.86 66.59
N GLU A 92 -61.64 2.98 66.77
CA GLU A 92 -61.64 4.11 65.84
C GLU A 92 -60.22 4.66 65.65
N GLU A 93 -59.48 4.94 66.73
CA GLU A 93 -58.10 5.43 66.65
C GLU A 93 -57.18 4.43 65.92
N ARG A 94 -57.32 3.13 66.21
CA ARG A 94 -56.54 2.08 65.52
C ARG A 94 -56.89 1.98 64.04
N VAL A 95 -58.16 2.18 63.67
CA VAL A 95 -58.58 2.18 62.25
C VAL A 95 -57.98 3.39 61.54
N GLU A 96 -58.04 4.59 62.13
CA GLU A 96 -57.42 5.79 61.55
C GLU A 96 -55.91 5.61 61.34
N GLN A 97 -55.20 5.02 62.30
CA GLN A 97 -53.77 4.72 62.15
C GLN A 97 -53.51 3.73 61.02
N ASN A 98 -54.27 2.63 60.98
CA ASN A 98 -54.12 1.62 59.92
C ASN A 98 -54.41 2.21 58.52
N GLU A 99 -55.40 3.09 58.40
CA GLU A 99 -55.70 3.79 57.15
C GLU A 99 -54.51 4.66 56.70
N GLY A 100 -53.87 5.38 57.64
CA GLY A 100 -52.66 6.16 57.36
C GLY A 100 -51.47 5.30 56.90
N ASP A 101 -51.24 4.16 57.55
CA ASP A 101 -50.18 3.22 57.19
C ASP A 101 -50.44 2.60 55.81
N ILE A 102 -51.70 2.28 55.47
CA ILE A 102 -52.08 1.76 54.16
C ILE A 102 -51.81 2.79 53.06
N LEU A 103 -52.14 4.06 53.28
CA LEU A 103 -51.85 5.12 52.31
C LEU A 103 -50.34 5.28 52.08
N THR A 104 -49.54 5.23 53.15
CA THR A 104 -48.07 5.27 53.04
C THR A 104 -47.53 4.08 52.24
N ASN A 105 -48.04 2.88 52.52
CA ASN A 105 -47.64 1.68 51.78
C ASN A 105 -48.02 1.75 50.29
N ILE A 106 -49.15 2.39 49.95
CA ILE A 106 -49.54 2.62 48.55
C ILE A 106 -48.52 3.53 47.85
N ASP A 107 -48.14 4.64 48.48
CA ASP A 107 -47.14 5.57 47.93
C ASP A 107 -45.77 4.88 47.71
N ASP A 108 -45.33 4.06 48.68
CA ASP A 108 -44.09 3.29 48.57
C ASP A 108 -44.14 2.25 47.44
N ILE A 109 -45.28 1.58 47.26
CA ILE A 109 -45.49 0.63 46.16
C ILE A 109 -45.40 1.34 44.81
N ASP A 110 -45.99 2.52 44.68
CA ASP A 110 -45.92 3.31 43.44
C ASP A 110 -44.49 3.77 43.15
N ALA A 111 -43.74 4.22 44.16
CA ALA A 111 -42.33 4.58 44.00
C ALA A 111 -41.44 3.40 43.59
N LEU A 112 -41.69 2.21 44.15
CA LEU A 112 -40.99 0.97 43.77
C LEU A 112 -41.33 0.53 42.35
N LYS A 113 -42.58 0.72 41.93
CA LYS A 113 -43.03 0.44 40.56
C LYS A 113 -42.32 1.34 39.55
N ASP A 114 -42.21 2.64 39.83
CA ASP A 114 -41.49 3.58 38.98
C ASP A 114 -39.99 3.24 38.88
N SER A 115 -39.37 2.93 40.02
CA SER A 115 -37.97 2.49 40.06
C SER A 115 -37.73 1.22 39.23
N THR A 116 -38.67 0.26 39.28
CA THR A 116 -38.60 -0.97 38.50
C THR A 116 -38.73 -0.70 37.00
N GLN A 117 -39.60 0.23 36.58
CA GLN A 117 -39.73 0.63 35.18
C GLN A 117 -38.46 1.32 34.65
N GLN A 118 -37.83 2.17 35.48
CA GLN A 118 -36.58 2.83 35.13
C GLN A 118 -35.42 1.83 35.00
N LEU A 119 -35.33 0.86 35.91
CA LEU A 119 -34.35 -0.23 35.83
C LEU A 119 -34.58 -1.07 34.56
N GLY A 120 -35.83 -1.38 34.22
CA GLY A 120 -36.17 -2.08 32.98
C GLY A 120 -35.69 -1.33 31.73
N SER A 121 -35.91 -0.01 31.69
CA SER A 121 -35.46 0.85 30.58
C SER A 121 -33.93 0.91 30.49
N THR A 122 -33.25 0.99 31.63
CA THR A 122 -31.78 0.99 31.71
C THR A 122 -31.19 -0.34 31.23
N LEU A 123 -31.81 -1.47 31.63
CA LEU A 123 -31.39 -2.80 31.21
C LEU A 123 -31.53 -2.98 29.70
N ALA A 124 -32.62 -2.48 29.11
CA ALA A 124 -32.82 -2.52 27.66
C ALA A 124 -31.75 -1.71 26.90
N ALA A 125 -31.40 -0.51 27.40
CA ALA A 125 -30.34 0.30 26.81
C ALA A 125 -28.96 -0.36 26.91
N LEU A 126 -28.67 -1.01 28.05
CA LEU A 126 -27.43 -1.75 28.24
C LEU A 126 -27.35 -2.96 27.29
N ALA A 127 -28.44 -3.71 27.13
CA ALA A 127 -28.51 -4.84 26.21
C ALA A 127 -28.21 -4.40 24.77
N ALA A 128 -28.83 -3.32 24.31
CA ALA A 128 -28.56 -2.77 22.97
C ALA A 128 -27.10 -2.33 22.79
N THR A 129 -26.47 -1.80 23.85
CA THR A 129 -25.04 -1.42 23.81
C THR A 129 -24.14 -2.64 23.73
N VAL A 130 -24.45 -3.72 24.46
CA VAL A 130 -23.71 -4.98 24.41
C VAL A 130 -23.81 -5.59 23.01
N ASP A 131 -25.01 -5.64 22.42
CA ASP A 131 -25.21 -6.16 21.07
C ASP A 131 -24.41 -5.39 20.02
N ALA A 132 -24.37 -4.05 20.13
CA ALA A 132 -23.58 -3.21 19.23
C ALA A 132 -22.07 -3.45 19.38
N ASN A 133 -21.58 -3.62 20.61
CA ASN A 133 -20.18 -3.92 20.87
C ASN A 133 -19.79 -5.32 20.36
N GLU A 134 -20.68 -6.31 20.49
CA GLU A 134 -20.45 -7.66 19.98
C GLU A 134 -20.28 -7.65 18.46
N GLN A 135 -21.15 -6.93 17.73
CA GLN A 135 -21.04 -6.75 16.28
C GLN A 135 -19.75 -6.02 15.86
N ASP A 136 -19.34 -4.97 16.58
CA ASP A 136 -18.09 -4.24 16.30
C ASP A 136 -16.86 -5.14 16.49
N ILE A 137 -16.85 -5.98 17.54
CA ILE A 137 -15.78 -6.94 17.78
C ILE A 137 -15.72 -7.98 16.68
N GLU A 138 -16.85 -8.53 16.25
CA GLU A 138 -16.91 -9.49 15.14
C GLU A 138 -16.37 -8.90 13.84
N GLN A 139 -16.73 -7.66 13.52
CA GLN A 139 -16.23 -6.95 12.35
C GLN A 139 -14.71 -6.76 12.42
N LYS A 140 -14.19 -6.27 13.55
CA LYS A 140 -12.75 -6.07 13.75
C LYS A 140 -11.96 -7.38 13.64
N LEU A 141 -12.52 -8.49 14.13
CA LEU A 141 -11.91 -9.81 13.98
C LEU A 141 -11.88 -10.29 12.53
N SER A 142 -12.92 -9.99 11.75
CA SER A 142 -12.95 -10.25 10.32
C SER A 142 -11.89 -9.45 9.57
N ASP A 143 -11.79 -8.14 9.84
CA ASP A 143 -10.82 -7.26 9.22
C ASP A 143 -9.38 -7.67 9.55
N PHE A 144 -9.12 -7.98 10.83
CA PHE A 144 -7.82 -8.46 11.29
C PHE A 144 -7.42 -9.77 10.61
N ARG A 145 -8.36 -10.69 10.43
CA ARG A 145 -8.12 -11.94 9.68
C ARG A 145 -7.78 -11.67 8.22
N GLY A 146 -8.44 -10.70 7.58
CA GLY A 146 -8.14 -10.24 6.23
C GLY A 146 -6.70 -9.70 6.12
N HIS A 147 -6.32 -8.80 7.02
CA HIS A 147 -4.96 -8.25 7.05
C HIS A 147 -3.87 -9.31 7.24
N ILE A 148 -4.10 -10.31 8.11
CA ILE A 148 -3.16 -11.43 8.27
C ILE A 148 -3.03 -12.22 6.96
N PHE A 149 -4.13 -12.49 6.27
CA PHE A 149 -4.11 -13.22 5.01
C PHE A 149 -3.34 -12.45 3.93
N ASP A 150 -3.59 -11.15 3.78
CA ASP A 150 -2.88 -10.30 2.82
C ASP A 150 -1.38 -10.21 3.12
N ALA A 151 -1.02 -10.09 4.40
CA ALA A 151 0.38 -10.08 4.83
C ALA A 151 1.07 -11.42 4.53
N ASP A 152 0.40 -12.54 4.77
CA ASP A 152 0.91 -13.88 4.44
C ASP A 152 1.16 -14.03 2.93
N GLN A 153 0.20 -13.62 2.09
CA GLN A 153 0.37 -13.62 0.64
C GLN A 153 1.53 -12.74 0.17
N ALA A 154 1.70 -11.55 0.77
CA ALA A 154 2.82 -10.68 0.46
C ALA A 154 4.16 -11.31 0.85
N MET A 155 4.24 -11.96 2.02
CA MET A 155 5.44 -12.67 2.47
C MET A 155 5.78 -13.85 1.55
N GLN A 156 4.78 -14.64 1.13
CA GLN A 156 4.98 -15.71 0.15
C GLN A 156 5.51 -15.18 -1.19
N GLY A 157 4.98 -14.05 -1.67
CA GLY A 157 5.47 -13.38 -2.88
C GLY A 157 6.92 -12.89 -2.75
N MET A 158 7.29 -12.35 -1.58
CA MET A 158 8.67 -11.96 -1.27
C MET A 158 9.61 -13.17 -1.22
N GLN A 159 9.18 -14.28 -0.63
CA GLN A 159 9.95 -15.52 -0.59
C GLN A 159 10.23 -16.04 -2.00
N ALA A 160 9.21 -16.11 -2.87
CA ALA A 160 9.38 -16.54 -4.25
C ALA A 160 10.36 -15.63 -5.03
N THR A 161 10.32 -14.33 -4.78
CA THR A 161 11.28 -13.37 -5.36
C THR A 161 12.71 -13.63 -4.87
N LEU A 162 12.89 -13.88 -3.58
CA LEU A 162 14.19 -14.19 -2.99
C LEU A 162 14.77 -15.48 -3.58
N GLU A 163 13.96 -16.53 -3.69
CA GLU A 163 14.34 -17.80 -4.32
C GLU A 163 14.79 -17.60 -5.77
N GLY A 164 14.06 -16.78 -6.55
CA GLY A 164 14.44 -16.42 -7.91
C GLY A 164 15.78 -15.67 -7.99
N LEU A 165 16.03 -14.74 -7.07
CA LEU A 165 17.31 -14.02 -7.00
C LEU A 165 18.48 -14.94 -6.65
N ILE A 166 18.28 -15.89 -5.72
CA ILE A 166 19.30 -16.89 -5.34
C ILE A 166 19.72 -17.69 -6.58
N VAL A 167 18.77 -18.19 -7.37
CA VAL A 167 19.06 -18.94 -8.60
C VAL A 167 19.82 -18.07 -9.61
N ARG A 168 19.43 -16.80 -9.76
CA ARG A 168 20.11 -15.88 -10.69
C ARG A 168 21.54 -15.56 -10.26
N ILE A 169 21.81 -15.41 -8.97
CA ILE A 169 23.16 -15.22 -8.44
C ILE A 169 24.02 -16.43 -8.76
N ALA A 170 23.54 -17.66 -8.48
CA ALA A 170 24.27 -18.88 -8.79
C ALA A 170 24.61 -19.01 -10.28
N SER A 171 23.68 -18.61 -11.16
CA SER A 171 23.91 -18.56 -12.61
C SER A 171 24.98 -17.53 -13.00
N LEU A 172 24.96 -16.35 -12.40
CA LEU A 172 25.95 -15.30 -12.64
C LEU A 172 27.35 -15.71 -12.16
N GLU A 173 27.45 -16.37 -10.99
CA GLU A 173 28.70 -16.93 -10.47
C GLU A 173 29.30 -17.94 -11.45
N THR A 174 28.48 -18.87 -11.95
CA THR A 174 28.90 -19.85 -12.96
C THR A 174 29.41 -19.14 -14.23
N SER A 175 28.67 -18.15 -14.75
CA SER A 175 29.09 -17.41 -15.94
C SER A 175 30.41 -16.64 -15.72
N SER A 176 30.60 -16.07 -14.53
CA SER A 176 31.85 -15.37 -14.15
C SER A 176 33.05 -16.32 -14.13
N ALA A 177 32.86 -17.53 -13.58
CA ALA A 177 33.88 -18.57 -13.57
C ALA A 177 34.29 -18.96 -15.01
N THR A 178 33.33 -19.27 -15.88
CA THR A 178 33.59 -19.61 -17.28
C THR A 178 34.30 -18.48 -18.04
N LYS A 179 33.89 -17.22 -17.80
CA LYS A 179 34.56 -16.06 -18.42
C LYS A 179 36.00 -15.90 -17.94
N THR A 180 36.28 -16.20 -16.66
CA THR A 180 37.63 -16.16 -16.11
C THR A 180 38.52 -17.22 -16.75
N GLU A 181 38.00 -18.43 -16.97
CA GLU A 181 38.70 -19.49 -17.69
C GLU A 181 39.00 -19.09 -19.14
N LEU A 182 38.02 -18.54 -19.85
CA LEU A 182 38.20 -18.05 -21.22
C LEU A 182 39.28 -16.95 -21.29
N LEU A 183 39.27 -16.00 -20.36
CA LEU A 183 40.29 -14.95 -20.29
C LEU A 183 41.69 -15.53 -20.10
N ASN A 184 41.84 -16.54 -19.24
CA ASN A 184 43.12 -17.20 -19.03
C ASN A 184 43.58 -17.96 -20.29
N SER A 185 42.68 -18.64 -21.00
CA SER A 185 42.97 -19.28 -22.29
C SER A 185 43.44 -18.28 -23.35
N ILE A 186 42.74 -17.14 -23.46
CA ILE A 186 43.12 -16.06 -24.39
C ILE A 186 44.48 -15.47 -24.02
N ARG A 187 44.77 -15.24 -22.73
CA ARG A 187 46.08 -14.76 -22.27
C ARG A 187 47.20 -15.72 -22.66
N THR A 188 47.02 -17.01 -22.40
CA THR A 188 47.99 -18.05 -22.78
C THR A 188 48.23 -18.06 -24.30
N THR A 189 47.14 -18.00 -25.07
CA THR A 189 47.20 -17.96 -26.54
C THR A 189 47.93 -16.70 -27.03
N ARG A 190 47.64 -15.53 -26.46
CA ARG A 190 48.32 -14.27 -26.78
C ARG A 190 49.82 -14.39 -26.53
N THR A 191 50.24 -14.86 -25.36
CA THR A 191 51.66 -15.04 -25.02
C THR A 191 52.35 -15.97 -26.01
N TRP A 192 51.69 -17.07 -26.39
CA TRP A 192 52.21 -17.98 -27.40
C TRP A 192 52.37 -17.32 -28.77
N VAL A 193 51.34 -16.61 -29.26
CA VAL A 193 51.39 -15.90 -30.56
C VAL A 193 52.49 -14.85 -30.56
N THR A 194 52.61 -14.03 -29.50
CA THR A 194 53.66 -13.02 -29.39
C THR A 194 55.05 -13.66 -29.41
N GLY A 195 55.26 -14.77 -28.68
CA GLY A 195 56.52 -15.50 -28.71
C GLY A 195 56.86 -16.04 -30.11
N GLN A 196 55.88 -16.63 -30.81
CA GLN A 196 56.05 -17.09 -32.19
C GLN A 196 56.39 -15.93 -33.14
N LEU A 197 55.75 -14.78 -32.97
CA LEU A 197 56.02 -13.60 -33.78
C LEU A 197 57.46 -13.10 -33.58
N SER A 198 57.93 -12.99 -32.33
CA SER A 198 59.32 -12.58 -32.04
C SER A 198 60.34 -13.57 -32.61
N LEU A 199 60.09 -14.88 -32.52
CA LEU A 199 60.94 -15.89 -33.14
C LEU A 199 61.01 -15.72 -34.67
N LYS A 200 59.89 -15.42 -35.33
CA LYS A 200 59.86 -15.16 -36.78
C LYS A 200 60.58 -13.86 -37.13
N GLN A 201 60.38 -12.78 -36.38
CA GLN A 201 61.03 -11.49 -36.60
C GLN A 201 62.56 -11.58 -36.44
N ASN A 202 63.06 -12.25 -35.40
CA ASN A 202 64.49 -12.46 -35.18
C ASN A 202 65.18 -13.22 -36.32
N ARG A 203 64.45 -14.12 -36.99
CA ARG A 203 64.95 -14.88 -38.14
C ARG A 203 64.99 -14.08 -39.43
N ILE A 204 64.27 -12.97 -39.53
CA ILE A 204 64.16 -12.16 -40.75
C ILE A 204 65.14 -10.97 -40.68
N SER A 205 65.28 -10.32 -39.52
CA SER A 205 66.03 -9.06 -39.38
C SER A 205 67.56 -9.18 -39.51
N SER A 206 68.12 -10.38 -39.43
CA SER A 206 69.57 -10.61 -39.45
C SER A 206 70.05 -11.44 -40.65
N ALA A 207 69.16 -11.69 -41.61
CA ALA A 207 69.31 -12.87 -42.45
C ALA A 207 69.84 -12.59 -43.87
N CYS A 208 69.93 -11.33 -44.31
CA CYS A 208 70.59 -10.94 -45.55
C CYS A 208 71.76 -9.97 -45.31
N PRO A 209 72.93 -10.17 -45.95
CA PRO A 209 74.04 -9.22 -45.93
C PRO A 209 73.67 -7.86 -46.53
N THR A 210 74.43 -6.82 -46.16
CA THR A 210 74.31 -5.48 -46.76
C THR A 210 74.44 -5.54 -48.29
N GLY A 211 73.48 -4.97 -49.01
CA GLY A 211 73.41 -5.00 -50.48
C GLY A 211 72.51 -6.11 -51.07
N GLU A 212 71.90 -6.93 -50.21
CA GLU A 212 70.93 -7.96 -50.60
C GLU A 212 69.56 -7.75 -49.93
N ALA A 213 68.48 -8.17 -50.62
CA ALA A 213 67.11 -8.16 -50.13
C ALA A 213 66.56 -9.59 -50.03
N ILE A 214 65.61 -9.84 -49.11
CA ILE A 214 64.95 -11.14 -48.97
C ILE A 214 64.10 -11.42 -50.21
N ARG A 215 64.39 -12.52 -50.90
CA ARG A 215 63.65 -13.03 -52.05
C ARG A 215 62.57 -14.03 -51.67
N GLN A 216 62.88 -14.91 -50.71
CA GLN A 216 61.97 -15.97 -50.26
C GLN A 216 62.21 -16.31 -48.79
N VAL A 217 61.14 -16.64 -48.07
CA VAL A 217 61.21 -17.26 -46.74
C VAL A 217 60.69 -18.69 -46.86
N TYR A 218 61.51 -19.68 -46.49
CA TYR A 218 61.14 -21.10 -46.55
C TYR A 218 60.21 -21.49 -45.40
N SER A 219 59.49 -22.62 -45.53
CA SER A 219 58.66 -23.18 -44.46
C SER A 219 59.46 -23.58 -43.21
N SER A 220 60.74 -23.92 -43.39
CA SER A 220 61.70 -24.12 -42.30
C SER A 220 62.07 -22.81 -41.58
N GLY A 221 61.76 -21.66 -42.20
CA GLY A 221 61.98 -20.26 -41.80
C GLY A 221 63.37 -19.68 -42.09
N GLY A 222 64.19 -20.36 -42.90
CA GLY A 222 65.37 -19.74 -43.49
C GLY A 222 64.96 -18.70 -44.55
N VAL A 223 65.80 -17.71 -44.81
CA VAL A 223 65.57 -16.73 -45.89
C VAL A 223 66.55 -16.98 -47.04
N SER A 224 66.13 -16.67 -48.26
CA SER A 224 67.00 -16.57 -49.44
C SER A 224 67.14 -15.10 -49.81
N CYS A 225 68.37 -14.65 -50.04
CA CYS A 225 68.71 -13.25 -50.33
C CYS A 225 69.09 -13.07 -51.80
N GLN A 226 68.83 -11.90 -52.35
CA GLN A 226 69.17 -11.52 -53.73
C GLN A 226 69.80 -10.12 -53.75
N LYS A 227 70.91 -9.96 -54.48
CA LYS A 227 71.56 -8.66 -54.67
C LYS A 227 70.65 -7.67 -55.40
N VAL A 228 70.71 -6.41 -54.97
CA VAL A 228 70.02 -5.30 -55.63
C VAL A 228 71.04 -4.55 -56.49
N THR A 229 71.01 -4.72 -57.81
CA THR A 229 71.83 -3.97 -58.77
C THR A 229 70.92 -3.03 -59.56
N ASN A 230 71.11 -1.72 -59.40
CA ASN A 230 70.32 -0.70 -60.09
C ASN A 230 71.25 0.26 -60.86
N GLU A 231 71.96 -0.24 -61.88
CA GLU A 231 72.65 0.63 -62.84
C GLU A 231 71.80 0.69 -64.12
N VAL A 232 71.29 1.88 -64.46
CA VAL A 232 70.58 2.18 -65.71
C VAL A 232 71.41 3.25 -66.40
N GLU A 233 71.94 2.96 -67.58
CA GLU A 233 72.70 3.91 -68.39
C GLU A 233 71.79 4.61 -69.42
N ILE A 234 72.01 5.92 -69.61
CA ILE A 234 71.26 6.75 -70.55
C ILE A 234 72.14 7.06 -71.77
N TYR A 235 71.70 6.59 -72.94
CA TYR A 235 72.35 6.90 -74.22
C TYR A 235 71.60 8.05 -74.92
N SER A 236 72.32 9.06 -75.42
CA SER A 236 71.72 10.20 -76.13
C SER A 236 72.45 10.50 -77.45
N ARG A 237 71.68 10.94 -78.48
CA ARG A 237 72.24 11.30 -79.79
C ARG A 237 71.52 12.50 -80.39
N GLU A 238 72.29 13.40 -81.01
CA GLU A 238 71.78 14.50 -81.83
C GLU A 238 71.60 14.06 -83.29
N CYS A 239 70.53 14.52 -83.94
CA CYS A 239 70.10 14.02 -85.25
C CYS A 239 70.36 15.00 -86.39
N SER A 240 70.58 14.46 -87.60
CA SER A 240 70.77 15.24 -88.83
C SER A 240 69.48 15.34 -89.67
N THR A 241 69.25 16.51 -90.27
CA THR A 241 68.01 16.89 -90.98
C THR A 241 68.01 16.49 -92.46
N ASN A 242 66.82 16.20 -93.01
CA ASN A 242 66.53 16.33 -94.44
C ASN A 242 65.38 17.34 -94.65
N LEU A 243 65.11 17.77 -95.89
CA LEU A 243 64.18 18.88 -96.18
C LEU A 243 62.73 18.68 -95.68
N LEU A 244 62.31 17.46 -95.30
CA LEU A 244 60.89 17.17 -95.02
C LEU A 244 60.63 16.36 -93.74
N ALA A 245 61.65 15.73 -93.14
CA ALA A 245 61.53 14.99 -91.88
C ALA A 245 62.86 14.91 -91.12
N LEU A 246 62.78 14.85 -89.79
CA LEU A 246 63.89 14.47 -88.92
C LEU A 246 63.59 13.10 -88.32
N THR A 247 64.51 12.15 -88.47
CA THR A 247 64.42 10.83 -87.85
C THR A 247 65.64 10.59 -86.98
N CYS A 248 65.39 10.15 -85.75
CA CYS A 248 66.36 9.93 -84.71
C CYS A 248 66.24 8.51 -84.17
N ASP A 249 67.34 7.76 -84.24
CA ASP A 249 67.41 6.43 -83.64
C ASP A 249 68.56 6.41 -82.61
N VAL A 250 68.24 6.00 -81.38
CA VAL A 250 69.24 5.69 -80.34
C VAL A 250 69.09 4.22 -79.97
N TYR A 251 70.19 3.50 -80.00
CA TYR A 251 70.23 2.06 -79.71
C TYR A 251 70.93 1.80 -78.39
N CYS A 252 70.41 0.85 -77.62
CA CYS A 252 71.15 0.27 -76.50
C CYS A 252 72.29 -0.61 -77.03
N PRO A 253 73.42 -0.74 -76.30
CA PRO A 253 74.43 -1.76 -76.60
C PRO A 253 73.79 -3.15 -76.73
N SER A 254 74.41 -4.04 -77.50
CA SER A 254 73.83 -5.36 -77.83
C SER A 254 73.58 -6.27 -76.62
N THR A 255 74.06 -5.92 -75.43
CA THR A 255 73.89 -6.64 -74.17
C THR A 255 72.78 -6.07 -73.27
N ASP A 256 72.31 -4.85 -73.54
CA ASP A 256 71.38 -4.17 -72.65
C ASP A 256 69.97 -4.23 -73.23
N THR A 257 68.99 -4.41 -72.35
CA THR A 257 67.58 -4.34 -72.71
C THR A 257 67.08 -2.91 -72.58
N LEU A 258 66.47 -2.39 -73.66
CA LEU A 258 65.76 -1.11 -73.64
C LEU A 258 64.56 -1.19 -72.69
N VAL A 259 64.59 -0.42 -71.60
CA VAL A 259 63.53 -0.39 -70.58
C VAL A 259 62.68 0.88 -70.63
N GLY A 260 63.03 1.83 -71.49
CA GLY A 260 62.26 3.03 -71.79
C GLY A 260 63.05 4.01 -72.65
N GLY A 261 62.43 5.13 -73.04
CA GLY A 261 63.13 6.23 -73.70
C GLY A 261 62.29 7.50 -73.64
N ASP A 262 62.89 8.60 -74.06
CA ASP A 262 62.35 9.96 -74.01
C ASP A 262 62.98 10.78 -75.15
N TRP A 263 62.36 11.90 -75.53
CA TRP A 263 63.00 12.90 -76.37
C TRP A 263 62.81 14.31 -75.82
N GLU A 264 63.80 15.16 -76.07
CA GLU A 264 63.81 16.56 -75.67
C GLU A 264 64.14 17.45 -76.88
N CYS A 265 63.32 18.51 -77.09
CA CYS A 265 63.58 19.55 -78.08
C CYS A 265 64.01 20.82 -77.37
N THR A 266 65.23 21.29 -77.64
CA THR A 266 65.87 22.34 -76.83
C THR A 266 65.59 23.78 -77.29
N ASP A 267 64.90 24.04 -78.42
CA ASP A 267 64.64 25.42 -78.90
C ASP A 267 63.24 25.67 -79.52
N ASN A 268 62.41 26.42 -78.76
CA ASN A 268 61.10 27.03 -79.08
C ASN A 268 59.96 26.09 -79.55
N PRO A 269 58.69 26.35 -79.19
CA PRO A 269 57.56 25.48 -79.51
C PRO A 269 57.40 25.37 -81.03
N ILE A 270 57.72 24.18 -81.53
CA ILE A 270 57.57 23.83 -82.93
C ILE A 270 56.07 23.85 -83.26
N LEU A 271 55.68 24.45 -84.39
CA LEU A 271 54.39 24.15 -85.03
C LEU A 271 54.49 22.73 -85.61
N LEU A 272 54.36 21.75 -84.72
CA LEU A 272 54.44 20.32 -85.02
C LEU A 272 53.21 19.91 -85.81
N SER A 273 53.43 19.22 -86.92
CA SER A 273 52.33 18.53 -87.60
C SER A 273 52.11 17.14 -87.02
N TYR A 274 53.18 16.42 -86.64
CA TYR A 274 53.08 15.13 -85.93
C TYR A 274 54.44 14.69 -85.37
N VAL A 275 54.45 14.18 -84.13
CA VAL A 275 55.55 13.38 -83.56
C VAL A 275 55.08 11.95 -83.53
N THR A 276 55.81 11.05 -84.18
CA THR A 276 55.59 9.61 -84.02
C THR A 276 56.69 9.06 -83.12
N GLU A 277 56.27 8.63 -81.94
CA GLU A 277 57.09 7.79 -81.08
C GLU A 277 56.79 6.35 -81.44
N ASP A 278 57.73 5.72 -82.13
CA ASP A 278 57.71 4.28 -82.29
C ASP A 278 58.47 3.73 -81.10
N GLY A 279 57.73 3.22 -80.11
CA GLY A 279 58.28 2.50 -78.96
C GLY A 279 59.23 1.37 -79.40
N PRO A 280 59.86 0.67 -78.43
CA PRO A 280 61.09 -0.11 -78.63
C PRO A 280 61.12 -0.90 -79.94
N TRP A 281 61.98 -0.49 -80.88
CA TRP A 281 62.15 -1.11 -82.19
C TRP A 281 63.60 -1.60 -82.33
N PHE A 282 63.80 -2.93 -82.44
CA PHE A 282 65.11 -3.57 -82.60
C PHE A 282 66.20 -3.05 -81.62
N ASN A 283 65.91 -3.09 -80.32
CA ASN A 283 66.77 -2.60 -79.23
C ASN A 283 67.16 -1.12 -79.30
N GLY A 284 66.34 -0.32 -80.00
CA GLY A 284 66.48 1.13 -80.07
C GLY A 284 65.15 1.86 -79.86
N HIS A 285 65.27 3.12 -79.48
CA HIS A 285 64.18 4.06 -79.38
C HIS A 285 64.20 4.98 -80.59
N LYS A 286 63.09 5.04 -81.31
CA LYS A 286 62.98 5.80 -82.54
C LYS A 286 61.96 6.91 -82.42
N VAL A 287 62.38 8.12 -82.76
CA VAL A 287 61.50 9.28 -82.79
C VAL A 287 61.56 9.89 -84.17
N THR A 288 60.39 10.02 -84.81
CA THR A 288 60.25 10.67 -86.10
C THR A 288 59.45 11.95 -85.97
N LEU A 289 59.98 13.04 -86.51
CA LEU A 289 59.40 14.38 -86.45
C LEU A 289 59.15 14.88 -87.88
N SER A 290 57.90 15.24 -88.16
CA SER A 290 57.51 15.85 -89.43
C SER A 290 57.16 17.33 -89.24
N TYR A 291 57.78 18.22 -90.02
CA TYR A 291 57.59 19.67 -89.93
C TYR A 291 57.43 20.33 -91.32
N SER A 292 56.79 21.50 -91.37
CA SER A 292 56.57 22.28 -92.60
C SER A 292 57.68 23.33 -92.81
N LEU A 293 58.07 23.52 -94.07
CA LEU A 293 59.35 24.01 -94.63
C LEU A 293 59.83 25.45 -94.29
N LEU A 294 59.36 26.12 -93.24
CA LEU A 294 59.65 27.55 -93.05
C LEU A 294 60.78 27.91 -92.08
N PHE A 295 61.47 26.95 -91.44
CA PHE A 295 62.52 27.28 -90.46
C PHE A 295 63.75 26.36 -90.57
N ALA A 296 64.93 26.99 -90.73
CA ALA A 296 66.23 26.35 -90.88
C ALA A 296 66.75 25.72 -89.56
N SER A 297 67.53 24.63 -89.70
CA SER A 297 68.37 23.91 -88.72
C SER A 297 67.92 23.90 -87.25
N LYS A 298 67.44 22.76 -86.76
CA LYS A 298 67.13 22.52 -85.35
C LYS A 298 67.76 21.20 -84.86
N SER A 299 68.11 21.14 -83.58
CA SER A 299 68.58 19.92 -82.90
C SER A 299 67.46 19.28 -82.08
N VAL A 300 67.43 17.95 -82.07
CA VAL A 300 66.55 17.13 -81.25
C VAL A 300 67.43 16.08 -80.59
N ALA A 301 67.29 15.93 -79.28
CA ALA A 301 67.97 14.89 -78.54
C ALA A 301 66.98 13.77 -78.23
N VAL A 302 67.30 12.56 -78.65
CA VAL A 302 66.58 11.36 -78.23
C VAL A 302 67.41 10.63 -77.18
N ARG A 303 66.75 10.09 -76.16
CA ARG A 303 67.35 9.33 -75.06
C ARG A 303 66.77 7.93 -74.99
N ALA A 304 67.63 6.94 -74.82
CA ALA A 304 67.27 5.56 -74.53
C ALA A 304 67.72 5.20 -73.10
N LEU A 305 66.84 4.56 -72.33
CA LEU A 305 67.13 3.98 -71.01
C LEU A 305 67.43 2.50 -71.20
N CYS A 306 68.70 2.14 -70.99
CA CYS A 306 69.19 0.79 -71.18
C CYS A 306 69.45 0.16 -69.80
N ARG A 307 69.05 -1.10 -69.63
CA ARG A 307 69.34 -1.90 -68.44
C ARG A 307 70.20 -3.08 -68.87
N GLU A 308 71.32 -3.28 -68.19
CA GLU A 308 72.16 -4.46 -68.40
C GLU A 308 71.35 -5.72 -67.99
N ASP A 309 71.24 -6.68 -68.91
CA ASP A 309 70.55 -7.96 -68.68
C ASP A 309 71.45 -9.00 -67.99
#